data_AF-A0A6P7D6N0-F1
#
_entry.id   AF-A0A6P7D6N0-F1
#
_cell.length_a   1.000
_cell.length_b   1.000
_cell.length_c   1.000
_cell.angle_alpha   90.00
_cell.angle_beta   90.00
_cell.angle_gamma   90.00
#
_symmetry.space_group_name_H-M   'P 1'
#
loop_
_entity.id
_entity.type
_entity.pdbx_description
1 polymer ?
#
loop_
_entity_poly.entity_id
_entity_poly.type
_entity_poly.pdbx_seq_one_letter_code
_entity_poly.pdbx_strand_id
1 'polypeptide(L)'
;MQETQTIESPSIPSRSSTSTQDRSSTVGQTSSTAPQPSKPTPIIPPLAKSTGPGSGSVVRRMRRIIAEDAEWSLAIVPLLTELCIQHIVKNFQNNPILKQLLPEHQKKVLNHLSPDLPLAVTANLIDDESYWRRCCMQRWPVCHVDNHGGSWKRMFFELHLANLLKHFIPNTTDPAVILNLLPLCRNYVRVLRVDQFLPPVQLPAPPRSGDQSDSGSEGEMEEPAMDHYQLDNLVAGLSHLEELDLVYGVKDCGMNFEWNLFLFTYRDCHSLAATVKACHTLKIFRLTRSKVDDDKARILIRSLLDHPALEELDLSHNLIGDRGARAAAKLLSHSRLRVLNLANNQVRAPGAHSLAHALGHNSNLISLNLRLNCIEDEGGQALAHALHTNKCLTTLHLGGNELSEPTATLLSQVLTINTTLTSINLSCNHIGLDGGKQLLEGMSDNKTLLEFDLRLSDIAQESEYLIGQALCANREAARQRALNPSHLMSPVTAKGPENPVG
;
A
#
# COMPACT_ATOMS: atom_id res chain seq x y z
N MET A 1 6.25 18.83 64.25
CA MET A 1 7.63 18.67 63.71
C MET A 1 7.46 17.91 62.40
N GLN A 2 7.02 18.54 61.30
CA GLN A 2 7.81 19.34 60.33
C GLN A 2 9.04 18.53 59.87
N GLU A 3 9.26 18.21 58.58
CA GLU A 3 8.98 18.95 57.34
C GLU A 3 8.68 18.03 56.14
N THR A 4 7.70 18.44 55.33
CA THR A 4 7.45 18.05 53.94
C THR A 4 8.08 19.10 53.02
N GLN A 5 8.89 18.68 52.04
CA GLN A 5 9.41 19.56 50.98
C GLN A 5 8.60 19.42 49.70
N THR A 6 7.79 20.44 49.45
CA THR A 6 7.19 20.84 48.17
C THR A 6 8.24 21.52 47.28
N ILE A 7 8.26 21.19 45.99
CA ILE A 7 9.01 21.93 44.96
C ILE A 7 8.01 22.60 44.03
N GLU A 8 8.08 23.93 43.96
CA GLU A 8 7.25 24.82 43.16
C GLU A 8 7.77 24.99 41.72
N SER A 9 6.82 25.23 40.82
CA SER A 9 6.98 25.69 39.43
C SER A 9 7.41 27.17 39.34
N PRO A 10 8.16 27.60 38.32
CA PRO A 10 8.30 29.02 38.02
C PRO A 10 7.33 29.47 36.92
N SER A 11 6.66 30.58 37.22
CA SER A 11 5.71 31.33 36.41
C SER A 11 6.39 32.32 35.46
N ILE A 12 5.67 32.60 34.37
CA ILE A 12 5.93 33.54 33.27
C ILE A 12 5.93 35.00 33.76
N PRO A 13 6.76 35.91 33.18
CA PRO A 13 6.46 37.33 33.18
C PRO A 13 5.94 37.81 31.82
N SER A 14 4.81 38.49 31.88
CA SER A 14 4.18 39.31 30.84
C SER A 14 4.96 40.61 30.60
N ARG A 15 5.04 41.06 29.34
CA ARG A 15 5.32 42.46 29.00
C ARG A 15 4.38 42.94 27.90
N SER A 16 3.77 44.07 28.20
CA SER A 16 2.77 44.81 27.45
C SER A 16 3.39 45.78 26.42
N SER A 17 2.54 46.01 25.41
CA SER A 17 2.41 47.14 24.48
C SER A 17 3.20 48.43 24.73
N THR A 18 3.68 49.01 23.61
CA THR A 18 3.59 50.45 23.36
C THR A 18 3.45 50.73 21.87
N SER A 19 2.41 51.47 21.54
CA SER A 19 2.08 52.07 20.26
C SER A 19 2.95 53.31 20.00
N THR A 20 3.14 53.64 18.73
CA THR A 20 3.26 55.04 18.30
C THR A 20 2.63 55.20 16.92
N GLN A 21 1.97 56.35 16.80
CA GLN A 21 0.95 56.76 15.86
C GLN A 21 1.52 57.60 14.70
N ASP A 22 0.71 57.63 13.63
CA ASP A 22 0.36 58.78 12.79
C ASP A 22 1.37 59.42 11.84
N ARG A 23 0.99 59.40 10.55
CA ARG A 23 0.60 60.56 9.69
C ARG A 23 0.53 60.09 8.23
N SER A 24 -0.34 60.54 7.33
CA SER A 24 -1.58 61.31 7.33
C SER A 24 -2.06 61.30 5.88
N SER A 25 -3.37 61.29 5.70
CA SER A 25 -4.15 61.34 4.47
C SER A 25 -3.97 62.62 3.64
N THR A 26 -4.20 62.55 2.31
CA THR A 26 -4.92 63.63 1.61
C THR A 26 -5.63 63.12 0.35
N VAL A 27 -6.95 63.34 0.32
CA VAL A 27 -7.85 63.24 -0.83
C VAL A 27 -7.83 64.58 -1.57
N GLY A 28 -7.87 64.56 -2.90
CA GLY A 28 -8.08 65.74 -3.73
C GLY A 28 -8.78 65.37 -5.04
N GLN A 29 -10.11 65.55 -5.08
CA GLN A 29 -10.89 65.65 -6.30
C GLN A 29 -10.57 66.97 -7.01
N THR A 30 -10.38 66.97 -8.33
CA THR A 30 -10.89 68.04 -9.21
C THR A 30 -11.12 67.51 -10.63
N SER A 31 -12.30 67.83 -11.14
CA SER A 31 -12.75 67.70 -12.52
C SER A 31 -12.19 68.84 -13.39
N SER A 32 -11.86 68.58 -14.67
CA SER A 32 -12.49 69.24 -15.83
C SER A 32 -11.76 69.04 -17.16
N THR A 33 -12.60 68.80 -18.19
CA THR A 33 -12.51 69.21 -19.60
C THR A 33 -11.47 68.61 -20.57
N ALA A 34 -12.02 67.93 -21.59
CA ALA A 34 -11.42 67.52 -22.86
C ALA A 34 -11.10 68.72 -23.79
N PRO A 35 -10.40 68.51 -24.92
CA PRO A 35 -11.14 68.27 -26.18
C PRO A 35 -10.49 67.26 -27.16
N GLN A 36 -11.32 66.72 -28.06
CA GLN A 36 -10.95 65.87 -29.21
C GLN A 36 -10.38 66.67 -30.40
N PRO A 37 -9.79 65.97 -31.40
CA PRO A 37 -9.91 66.38 -32.80
C PRO A 37 -10.39 65.28 -33.77
N SER A 38 -11.54 65.57 -34.38
CA SER A 38 -11.96 65.46 -35.80
C SER A 38 -11.36 64.42 -36.77
N LYS A 39 -12.27 63.67 -37.43
CA LYS A 39 -12.12 63.07 -38.77
C LYS A 39 -12.08 64.12 -39.90
N PRO A 40 -11.39 63.87 -41.03
CA PRO A 40 -11.74 64.45 -42.32
C PRO A 40 -12.18 63.41 -43.37
N THR A 41 -13.18 63.81 -44.15
CA THR A 41 -13.84 63.15 -45.31
C THR A 41 -13.00 63.25 -46.61
N PRO A 42 -13.35 62.51 -47.69
CA PRO A 42 -12.42 62.10 -48.75
C PRO A 42 -12.26 63.13 -49.89
N ILE A 43 -11.08 63.12 -50.50
CA ILE A 43 -10.74 63.90 -51.70
C ILE A 43 -10.90 63.01 -52.94
N ILE A 44 -11.70 63.50 -53.88
CA ILE A 44 -11.95 62.97 -55.23
C ILE A 44 -10.73 63.28 -56.14
N PRO A 45 -10.22 62.33 -56.96
CA PRO A 45 -9.35 62.65 -58.07
C PRO A 45 -10.12 62.73 -59.41
N PRO A 46 -9.67 63.57 -60.37
CA PRO A 46 -10.45 63.93 -61.54
C PRO A 46 -10.34 62.95 -62.72
N LEU A 47 -11.33 63.06 -63.59
CA LEU A 47 -11.50 62.36 -64.86
C LEU A 47 -10.48 62.85 -65.91
N ALA A 48 -9.80 61.94 -66.61
CA ALA A 48 -9.12 62.22 -67.87
C ALA A 48 -9.48 61.15 -68.92
N LYS A 49 -9.95 61.60 -70.09
CA LYS A 49 -10.32 60.81 -71.27
C LYS A 49 -9.16 60.75 -72.27
N SER A 50 -8.92 59.58 -72.88
CA SER A 50 -8.36 59.44 -74.23
C SER A 50 -8.70 58.03 -74.78
N THR A 51 -9.71 57.90 -75.66
CA THR A 51 -9.59 57.53 -77.09
C THR A 51 -8.87 56.21 -77.39
N GLY A 52 -9.59 55.20 -77.93
CA GLY A 52 -9.05 53.95 -78.51
C GLY A 52 -8.46 54.16 -79.93
N PRO A 53 -8.34 53.13 -80.80
CA PRO A 53 -8.66 51.69 -80.66
C PRO A 53 -7.53 50.74 -81.17
N GLY A 54 -7.71 49.41 -81.05
CA GLY A 54 -7.13 48.44 -82.01
C GLY A 54 -6.34 47.23 -81.49
N SER A 55 -6.89 46.05 -81.80
CA SER A 55 -6.19 44.80 -82.18
C SER A 55 -5.31 44.03 -81.19
N GLY A 56 -5.84 42.86 -80.77
CA GLY A 56 -5.16 41.56 -80.92
C GLY A 56 -3.80 41.34 -80.26
N SER A 57 -3.81 40.82 -79.03
CA SER A 57 -2.77 39.88 -78.58
C SER A 57 -3.28 39.06 -77.40
N VAL A 58 -3.22 37.73 -77.55
CA VAL A 58 -3.54 36.74 -76.52
C VAL A 58 -2.52 36.88 -75.39
N VAL A 59 -2.81 37.74 -74.42
CA VAL A 59 -2.05 37.80 -73.18
C VAL A 59 -2.40 36.54 -72.39
N ARG A 60 -1.47 35.59 -72.35
CA ARG A 60 -1.46 34.49 -71.39
C ARG A 60 -1.90 35.05 -70.04
N ARG A 61 -3.06 34.63 -69.52
CA ARG A 61 -3.42 34.87 -68.12
C ARG A 61 -2.40 34.10 -67.26
N MET A 62 -1.24 34.73 -67.02
CA MET A 62 -0.43 34.40 -65.87
C MET A 62 -1.36 34.57 -64.66
N ARG A 63 -1.55 33.49 -63.91
CA ARG A 63 -2.18 33.59 -62.60
C ARG A 63 -1.32 34.56 -61.80
N ARG A 64 -1.83 35.75 -61.53
CA ARG A 64 -1.23 36.68 -60.58
C ARG A 64 -1.34 36.01 -59.21
N ILE A 65 -0.21 35.64 -58.63
CA ILE A 65 -0.14 35.37 -57.20
C ILE A 65 -0.18 36.75 -56.56
N ILE A 66 -1.32 37.11 -55.98
CA ILE A 66 -1.43 38.30 -55.15
C ILE A 66 -1.11 37.81 -53.74
N ALA A 67 0.08 38.14 -53.25
CA ALA A 67 0.40 37.99 -51.84
C ALA A 67 -0.26 39.17 -51.12
N GLU A 68 -1.47 38.96 -50.59
CA GLU A 68 -2.24 40.02 -49.92
C GLU A 68 -1.89 40.19 -48.43
N ASP A 69 -0.91 39.45 -47.91
CA ASP A 69 -0.61 39.50 -46.48
C ASP A 69 0.86 39.87 -46.22
N ALA A 70 1.05 41.09 -45.72
CA ALA A 70 2.35 41.67 -45.39
C ALA A 70 2.94 41.10 -44.08
N GLU A 71 2.16 40.36 -43.30
CA GLU A 71 2.63 39.61 -42.13
C GLU A 71 2.90 38.13 -42.45
N TRP A 72 2.78 37.73 -43.72
CA TRP A 72 2.97 36.35 -44.15
C TRP A 72 4.43 35.91 -43.99
N SER A 73 4.68 35.19 -42.89
CA SER A 73 5.96 34.61 -42.52
C SER A 73 6.18 33.25 -43.21
N LEU A 74 7.43 32.95 -43.57
CA LEU A 74 7.91 31.61 -43.98
C LEU A 74 7.84 30.57 -42.85
N ALA A 75 7.24 30.90 -41.69
CA ALA A 75 6.91 29.94 -40.66
C ALA A 75 6.19 28.75 -41.30
N ILE A 76 6.82 27.58 -41.18
CA ILE A 76 6.36 26.32 -41.79
C ILE A 76 4.89 26.15 -41.45
N VAL A 77 4.03 26.27 -42.46
CA VAL A 77 2.59 26.00 -42.30
C VAL A 77 2.49 24.55 -41.80
N PRO A 78 1.90 24.32 -40.61
CA PRO A 78 1.81 22.97 -40.06
C PRO A 78 1.05 22.09 -41.05
N LEU A 79 1.54 20.87 -41.23
CA LEU A 79 0.87 19.88 -42.07
C LEU A 79 -0.58 19.75 -41.64
N LEU A 80 -1.51 19.58 -42.60
CA LEU A 80 -2.93 19.37 -42.30
C LEU A 80 -3.13 18.23 -41.29
N THR A 81 -2.32 17.18 -41.39
CA THR A 81 -2.30 16.06 -40.44
C THR A 81 -2.05 16.51 -39.00
N GLU A 82 -1.14 17.46 -38.79
CA GLU A 82 -0.78 17.97 -37.46
C GLU A 82 -1.93 18.81 -36.88
N LEU A 83 -2.55 19.67 -37.71
CA LEU A 83 -3.73 20.43 -37.33
C LEU A 83 -4.91 19.51 -36.97
N CYS A 84 -5.12 18.44 -37.74
CA CYS A 84 -6.14 17.43 -37.44
C CYS A 84 -5.85 16.71 -36.11
N ILE A 85 -4.60 16.31 -35.85
CA ILE A 85 -4.21 15.66 -34.58
C ILE A 85 -4.46 16.60 -33.40
N GLN A 86 -4.06 17.88 -33.50
CA GLN A 86 -4.32 18.87 -32.46
C GLN A 86 -5.81 19.04 -32.18
N HIS A 87 -6.64 19.08 -33.23
CA HIS A 87 -8.09 19.16 -33.08
C HIS A 87 -8.67 17.91 -32.42
N ILE A 88 -8.21 16.71 -32.80
CA ILE A 88 -8.63 15.45 -32.19
C ILE A 88 -8.26 15.43 -30.70
N VAL A 89 -7.04 15.81 -30.35
CA VAL A 89 -6.57 15.86 -28.95
C VAL A 89 -7.43 16.83 -28.13
N LYS A 90 -7.72 18.02 -28.66
CA LYS A 90 -8.53 19.03 -27.96
C LYS A 90 -9.97 18.59 -27.72
N ASN A 91 -10.55 17.81 -28.64
CA ASN A 91 -11.94 17.35 -28.57
C ASN A 91 -12.08 15.89 -28.12
N PHE A 92 -11.00 15.27 -27.64
CA PHE A 92 -10.96 13.83 -27.37
C PHE A 92 -12.01 13.39 -26.33
N GLN A 93 -12.29 14.24 -25.33
CA GLN A 93 -13.30 13.95 -24.31
C GLN A 93 -14.71 13.77 -24.91
N ASN A 94 -15.06 14.57 -25.92
CA ASN A 94 -16.39 14.56 -26.52
C ASN A 94 -16.49 13.56 -27.68
N ASN A 95 -15.38 13.28 -28.36
CA ASN A 95 -15.36 12.38 -29.51
C ASN A 95 -14.06 11.54 -29.55
N PRO A 96 -14.01 10.46 -28.75
CA PRO A 96 -12.80 9.64 -28.61
C PRO A 96 -12.64 8.63 -29.77
N ILE A 97 -12.19 9.11 -30.93
CA ILE A 97 -12.04 8.31 -32.16
C ILE A 97 -10.73 7.49 -32.25
N LEU A 98 -10.04 7.24 -31.13
CA LEU A 98 -8.69 6.67 -31.13
C LEU A 98 -8.55 5.40 -31.99
N LYS A 99 -9.47 4.45 -31.82
CA LYS A 99 -9.46 3.16 -32.53
C LYS A 99 -9.72 3.27 -34.05
N GLN A 100 -10.23 4.40 -34.52
CA GLN A 100 -10.51 4.65 -35.95
C GLN A 100 -9.31 5.23 -36.69
N LEU A 101 -8.27 5.69 -35.97
CA LEU A 101 -7.08 6.31 -36.55
C LEU A 101 -6.06 5.24 -36.97
N LEU A 102 -5.21 5.57 -37.96
CA LEU A 102 -4.05 4.76 -38.32
C LEU A 102 -3.05 4.68 -37.15
N PRO A 103 -2.29 3.58 -36.98
CA PRO A 103 -1.37 3.38 -35.86
C PRO A 103 -0.36 4.53 -35.63
N GLU A 104 0.17 5.12 -36.70
CA GLU A 104 1.09 6.26 -36.61
C GLU A 104 0.43 7.50 -36.00
N HIS A 105 -0.83 7.76 -36.36
CA HIS A 105 -1.62 8.87 -35.81
C HIS A 105 -2.09 8.58 -34.39
N GLN A 106 -2.42 7.33 -34.06
CA GLN A 106 -2.77 6.92 -32.69
C GLN A 106 -1.63 7.26 -31.74
N LYS A 107 -0.40 6.89 -32.08
CA LYS A 107 0.79 7.19 -31.25
C LYS A 107 0.98 8.69 -31.04
N LYS A 108 0.81 9.50 -32.10
CA LYS A 108 0.88 10.97 -32.00
C LYS A 108 -0.20 11.53 -31.09
N VAL A 109 -1.46 11.13 -31.29
CA VAL A 109 -2.58 11.54 -30.43
C VAL A 109 -2.28 11.17 -28.98
N LEU A 110 -1.94 9.91 -28.71
CA LEU A 110 -1.63 9.40 -27.37
C LEU A 110 -0.50 10.16 -26.69
N ASN A 111 0.54 10.59 -27.42
CA ASN A 111 1.64 11.39 -26.86
C ASN A 111 1.20 12.80 -26.45
N HIS A 112 0.19 13.35 -27.11
CA HIS A 112 -0.31 14.71 -26.89
C HIS A 112 -1.58 14.78 -26.02
N LEU A 113 -2.21 13.65 -25.69
CA LEU A 113 -3.34 13.62 -24.76
C LEU A 113 -2.92 14.10 -23.37
N SER A 114 -3.76 14.97 -22.81
CA SER A 114 -3.61 15.45 -21.42
C SER A 114 -3.82 14.30 -20.44
N PRO A 115 -2.96 14.14 -19.42
CA PRO A 115 -3.16 13.14 -18.38
C PRO A 115 -4.34 13.41 -17.44
N ASP A 116 -4.95 14.61 -17.51
CA ASP A 116 -6.10 15.03 -16.69
C ASP A 116 -7.46 14.67 -17.30
N LEU A 117 -7.49 13.94 -18.41
CA LEU A 117 -8.72 13.50 -19.04
C LEU A 117 -9.55 12.58 -18.11
N PRO A 118 -10.89 12.69 -18.11
CA PRO A 118 -11.75 11.87 -17.26
C PRO A 118 -11.54 10.36 -17.46
N LEU A 119 -11.45 9.60 -16.37
CA LEU A 119 -11.26 8.15 -16.41
C LEU A 119 -12.40 7.42 -17.13
N ALA A 120 -13.62 7.96 -17.09
CA ALA A 120 -14.75 7.42 -17.84
C ALA A 120 -14.49 7.35 -19.36
N VAL A 121 -13.62 8.24 -19.89
CA VAL A 121 -13.23 8.24 -21.31
C VAL A 121 -11.98 7.39 -21.53
N THR A 122 -10.99 7.49 -20.65
CA THR A 122 -9.64 6.96 -20.90
C THR A 122 -9.46 5.51 -20.43
N ALA A 123 -10.11 5.09 -19.34
CA ALA A 123 -9.88 3.80 -18.69
C ALA A 123 -10.08 2.58 -19.61
N ASN A 124 -11.15 2.58 -20.41
CA ASN A 124 -11.51 1.46 -21.28
C ASN A 124 -11.00 1.61 -22.71
N LEU A 125 -10.50 2.79 -23.08
CA LEU A 125 -10.11 3.10 -24.45
C LEU A 125 -8.59 3.10 -24.65
N ILE A 126 -7.84 3.53 -23.65
CA ILE A 126 -6.39 3.72 -23.74
C ILE A 126 -5.70 2.61 -22.96
N ASP A 127 -5.01 1.72 -23.67
CA ASP A 127 -4.13 0.70 -23.11
C ASP A 127 -2.63 1.07 -23.22
N ASP A 128 -2.33 2.26 -23.76
CA ASP A 128 -0.96 2.71 -23.98
C ASP A 128 -0.25 3.04 -22.67
N GLU A 129 0.82 2.29 -22.39
CA GLU A 129 1.63 2.42 -21.17
C GLU A 129 2.37 3.77 -21.09
N SER A 130 2.66 4.43 -22.23
CA SER A 130 3.31 5.75 -22.22
C SER A 130 2.37 6.84 -21.73
N TYR A 131 1.08 6.76 -22.09
CA TYR A 131 0.03 7.64 -21.55
C TYR A 131 -0.11 7.45 -20.03
N TRP A 132 -0.29 6.22 -19.57
CA TRP A 132 -0.45 5.94 -18.13
C TRP A 132 0.81 6.27 -17.32
N ARG A 133 2.00 6.10 -17.90
CA ARG A 133 3.25 6.58 -17.30
C ARG A 133 3.20 8.08 -17.03
N ARG A 134 2.74 8.90 -17.98
CA ARG A 134 2.59 10.35 -17.76
C ARG A 134 1.55 10.65 -16.69
N CYS A 135 0.41 9.96 -16.70
CA CYS A 135 -0.61 10.07 -15.64
C CYS A 135 -0.04 9.77 -14.25
N CYS A 136 0.76 8.71 -14.12
CA CYS A 136 1.40 8.36 -12.85
C CYS A 136 2.44 9.39 -12.42
N MET A 137 3.38 9.75 -13.30
CA MET A 137 4.45 10.70 -12.99
C MET A 137 3.95 12.11 -12.67
N GLN A 138 2.77 12.50 -13.17
CA GLN A 138 2.12 13.75 -12.80
C GLN A 138 1.54 13.73 -11.38
N ARG A 139 1.04 12.57 -10.92
CA ARG A 139 0.32 12.44 -9.63
C ARG A 139 1.20 11.97 -8.48
N TRP A 140 2.21 11.15 -8.77
CA TRP A 140 3.07 10.55 -7.77
C TRP A 140 4.56 10.82 -8.08
N PRO A 141 5.32 11.38 -7.13
CA PRO A 141 6.73 11.72 -7.35
C PRO A 141 7.63 10.48 -7.46
N VAL A 142 7.25 9.37 -6.82
CA VAL A 142 7.99 8.11 -6.82
C VAL A 142 7.10 7.02 -7.39
N CYS A 143 7.59 6.33 -8.42
CA CYS A 143 6.83 5.33 -9.16
C CYS A 143 7.62 4.02 -9.27
N HIS A 144 7.17 2.95 -8.62
CA HIS A 144 7.80 1.63 -8.64
C HIS A 144 6.94 0.62 -9.40
N VAL A 145 6.98 0.68 -10.72
CA VAL A 145 6.09 -0.12 -11.61
C VAL A 145 6.30 -1.63 -11.47
N ASP A 146 7.50 -2.06 -11.08
CA ASP A 146 7.83 -3.48 -10.88
C ASP A 146 6.93 -4.14 -9.84
N ASN A 147 6.51 -3.39 -8.81
CA ASN A 147 5.58 -3.85 -7.78
C ASN A 147 4.15 -4.10 -8.31
N HIS A 148 3.85 -3.60 -9.50
CA HIS A 148 2.53 -3.63 -10.13
C HIS A 148 2.54 -4.50 -11.40
N GLY A 149 3.50 -5.43 -11.51
CA GLY A 149 3.65 -6.32 -12.65
C GLY A 149 4.13 -5.62 -13.92
N GLY A 150 4.81 -4.48 -13.80
CA GLY A 150 5.38 -3.76 -14.95
C GLY A 150 4.37 -2.95 -15.77
N SER A 151 3.11 -2.81 -15.32
CA SER A 151 2.09 -2.00 -15.99
C SER A 151 1.81 -0.70 -15.23
N TRP A 152 2.02 0.43 -15.90
CA TRP A 152 1.68 1.78 -15.43
C TRP A 152 0.17 1.95 -15.29
N LYS A 153 -0.63 1.36 -16.19
CA LYS A 153 -2.09 1.40 -16.10
C LYS A 153 -2.58 0.73 -14.82
N ARG A 154 -2.04 -0.45 -14.52
CA ARG A 154 -2.33 -1.16 -13.27
C ARG A 154 -1.93 -0.35 -12.04
N MET A 155 -0.69 0.13 -12.02
CA MET A 155 -0.19 0.98 -10.95
C MET A 155 -1.09 2.21 -10.72
N PHE A 156 -1.51 2.87 -11.81
CA PHE A 156 -2.39 4.04 -11.73
C PHE A 156 -3.68 3.70 -10.99
N PHE A 157 -4.38 2.63 -11.38
CA PHE A 157 -5.66 2.27 -10.78
C PHE A 157 -5.54 1.78 -9.33
N GLU A 158 -4.51 0.98 -9.04
CA GLU A 158 -4.24 0.50 -7.67
C GLU A 158 -3.96 1.68 -6.72
N LEU A 159 -3.08 2.60 -7.12
CA LEU A 159 -2.77 3.79 -6.32
C LEU A 159 -3.91 4.80 -6.27
N HIS A 160 -4.65 4.98 -7.36
CA HIS A 160 -5.75 5.93 -7.39
C HIS A 160 -6.89 5.48 -6.48
N LEU A 161 -7.28 4.20 -6.52
CA LEU A 161 -8.29 3.64 -5.62
C LEU A 161 -7.83 3.70 -4.17
N ALA A 162 -6.58 3.30 -3.89
CA ALA A 162 -6.00 3.41 -2.55
C ALA A 162 -6.02 4.84 -2.03
N ASN A 163 -5.65 5.82 -2.85
CA ASN A 163 -5.65 7.22 -2.48
C ASN A 163 -7.06 7.77 -2.22
N LEU A 164 -8.08 7.30 -2.95
CA LEU A 164 -9.46 7.67 -2.68
C LEU A 164 -9.93 7.10 -1.33
N LEU A 165 -9.68 5.83 -1.06
CA LEU A 165 -10.03 5.20 0.22
C LEU A 165 -9.30 5.86 1.41
N LYS A 166 -8.02 6.17 1.23
CA LYS A 166 -7.16 6.85 2.20
C LYS A 166 -7.68 8.20 2.68
N HIS A 167 -8.33 8.95 1.78
CA HIS A 167 -8.87 10.29 2.07
C HIS A 167 -10.40 10.30 2.15
N PHE A 168 -11.03 9.12 2.12
CA PHE A 168 -12.46 9.01 2.22
C PHE A 168 -12.88 9.32 3.66
N ILE A 169 -13.69 10.37 3.82
CA ILE A 169 -14.25 10.75 5.11
C ILE A 169 -15.72 10.30 5.13
N PRO A 170 -16.10 9.33 5.99
CA PRO A 170 -17.49 8.92 6.17
C PRO A 170 -18.41 10.12 6.45
N ASN A 171 -19.63 10.07 5.92
CA ASN A 171 -20.65 11.12 6.01
C ASN A 171 -20.31 12.46 5.34
N THR A 172 -19.09 12.65 4.83
CA THR A 172 -18.66 13.89 4.14
C THR A 172 -18.38 13.65 2.66
N THR A 173 -17.72 12.54 2.34
CA THR A 173 -17.37 12.18 0.96
C THR A 173 -18.49 11.34 0.36
N ASP A 174 -18.93 11.67 -0.86
CA ASP A 174 -19.93 10.89 -1.59
C ASP A 174 -19.38 9.48 -1.94
N PRO A 175 -20.01 8.39 -1.46
CA PRO A 175 -19.62 7.03 -1.81
C PRO A 175 -19.59 6.76 -3.32
N ALA A 176 -20.37 7.51 -4.11
CA ALA A 176 -20.41 7.36 -5.57
C ALA A 176 -19.05 7.56 -6.24
N VAL A 177 -18.13 8.32 -5.64
CA VAL A 177 -16.77 8.51 -6.17
C VAL A 177 -16.02 7.17 -6.29
N ILE A 178 -16.14 6.30 -5.29
CA ILE A 178 -15.53 4.97 -5.31
C ILE A 178 -16.37 4.04 -6.18
N LEU A 179 -17.69 4.03 -6.01
CA LEU A 179 -18.59 3.11 -6.73
C LEU A 179 -18.52 3.28 -8.25
N ASN A 180 -18.37 4.51 -8.75
CA ASN A 180 -18.22 4.80 -10.18
C ASN A 180 -16.83 4.39 -10.73
N LEU A 181 -15.81 4.31 -9.88
CA LEU A 181 -14.47 3.89 -10.27
C LEU A 181 -14.35 2.36 -10.37
N LEU A 182 -15.04 1.61 -9.50
CA LEU A 182 -14.90 0.15 -9.41
C LEU A 182 -15.07 -0.58 -10.76
N PRO A 183 -16.07 -0.27 -11.62
CA PRO A 183 -16.21 -0.92 -12.93
C PRO A 183 -15.04 -0.62 -13.88
N LEU A 184 -14.38 0.53 -13.73
CA LEU A 184 -13.27 0.95 -14.59
C LEU A 184 -11.95 0.29 -14.17
N CYS A 185 -11.78 0.00 -12.88
CA CYS A 185 -10.53 -0.51 -12.31
C CYS A 185 -10.52 -2.02 -12.02
N ARG A 186 -11.68 -2.70 -12.07
CA ARG A 186 -11.86 -4.12 -11.70
C ARG A 186 -10.79 -5.08 -12.25
N ASN A 187 -10.40 -4.91 -13.52
CA ASN A 187 -9.47 -5.83 -14.19
C ASN A 187 -7.99 -5.54 -13.90
N TYR A 188 -7.72 -4.40 -13.25
CA TYR A 188 -6.37 -3.90 -13.04
C TYR A 188 -5.94 -4.01 -11.58
N VAL A 189 -6.87 -3.82 -10.64
CA VAL A 189 -6.56 -3.85 -9.21
C VAL A 189 -6.40 -5.29 -8.74
N ARG A 190 -5.15 -5.66 -8.41
CA ARG A 190 -4.82 -6.92 -7.74
C ARG A 190 -4.20 -6.71 -6.37
N VAL A 191 -3.59 -5.55 -6.14
CA VAL A 191 -3.00 -5.16 -4.86
C VAL A 191 -3.69 -3.89 -4.40
N LEU A 192 -4.27 -3.92 -3.20
CA LEU A 192 -4.85 -2.74 -2.55
C LEU A 192 -4.17 -2.51 -1.21
N ARG A 193 -3.37 -1.44 -1.13
CA ARG A 193 -2.69 -1.03 0.10
C ARG A 193 -3.24 0.31 0.57
N VAL A 194 -3.91 0.32 1.70
CA VAL A 194 -4.47 1.52 2.32
C VAL A 194 -3.85 1.67 3.70
N ASP A 195 -3.01 2.69 3.84
CA ASP A 195 -2.15 2.86 4.99
C ASP A 195 -2.74 3.75 6.11
N GLN A 196 -3.96 4.23 5.89
CA GLN A 196 -4.79 4.90 6.88
C GLN A 196 -6.25 4.89 6.44
N PHE A 197 -7.16 5.00 7.39
CA PHE A 197 -8.56 5.35 7.14
C PHE A 197 -8.94 6.52 8.02
N LEU A 198 -9.69 7.48 7.46
CA LEU A 198 -10.21 8.62 8.20
C LEU A 198 -11.58 8.27 8.80
N PRO A 199 -11.81 8.50 10.10
CA PRO A 199 -13.13 8.35 10.69
C PRO A 199 -14.04 9.53 10.29
N PRO A 200 -15.36 9.45 10.56
CA PRO A 200 -16.26 10.58 10.35
C PRO A 200 -15.85 11.80 11.20
N VAL A 201 -16.02 12.99 10.64
CA VAL A 201 -15.73 14.25 11.33
C VAL A 201 -16.77 14.50 12.40
N GLN A 202 -16.34 14.67 13.65
CA GLN A 202 -17.21 15.13 14.73
C GLN A 202 -17.49 16.63 14.54
N LEU A 203 -18.70 16.98 14.12
CA LEU A 203 -19.17 18.36 14.18
C LEU A 203 -19.64 18.65 15.62
N PRO A 204 -19.25 19.78 16.23
CA PRO A 204 -19.77 20.18 17.53
C PRO A 204 -21.30 20.22 17.47
N ALA A 205 -21.97 19.60 18.43
CA ALA A 205 -23.43 19.69 18.52
C ALA A 205 -23.84 21.17 18.62
N PRO A 206 -24.92 21.60 17.92
CA PRO A 206 -25.40 22.97 18.05
C PRO A 206 -25.74 23.25 19.53
N PRO A 207 -25.47 24.47 20.04
CA PRO A 207 -25.79 24.82 21.41
C PRO A 207 -27.29 24.61 21.63
N ARG A 208 -27.65 23.74 22.58
CA ARG A 208 -29.04 23.50 22.95
C ARG A 208 -29.63 24.84 23.43
N SER A 209 -30.52 25.41 22.65
CA SER A 209 -31.28 26.59 23.03
C SER A 209 -32.42 26.17 23.95
N GLY A 210 -32.38 26.63 25.20
CA GLY A 210 -33.56 26.73 26.05
C GLY A 210 -33.60 25.74 27.21
N ASP A 211 -33.73 26.32 28.40
CA ASP A 211 -34.07 25.69 29.67
C ASP A 211 -35.01 24.49 29.53
N GLN A 212 -34.61 23.36 30.13
CA GLN A 212 -35.55 22.43 30.75
C GLN A 212 -34.84 21.49 31.74
N SER A 213 -35.10 21.80 33.02
CA SER A 213 -35.24 20.93 34.19
C SER A 213 -34.39 19.66 34.30
N ASP A 214 -33.65 19.60 35.41
CA ASP A 214 -33.27 18.39 36.14
C ASP A 214 -34.40 17.34 36.15
N SER A 215 -34.33 16.38 35.24
CA SER A 215 -34.85 15.05 35.47
C SER A 215 -33.85 14.06 34.91
N GLY A 216 -33.24 13.30 35.82
CA GLY A 216 -32.24 12.28 35.55
C GLY A 216 -32.81 11.13 34.74
N SER A 217 -32.85 11.31 33.43
CA SER A 217 -32.82 10.22 32.48
C SER A 217 -31.42 10.26 31.86
N GLU A 218 -30.57 9.31 32.24
CA GLU A 218 -29.46 8.89 31.40
C GLU A 218 -30.07 8.29 30.12
N GLY A 219 -30.57 9.16 29.25
CA GLY A 219 -30.80 8.82 27.86
C GLY A 219 -29.42 8.59 27.27
N GLU A 220 -29.15 7.34 26.93
CA GLU A 220 -27.99 6.91 26.14
C GLU A 220 -27.72 7.97 25.08
N MET A 221 -26.68 8.79 25.28
CA MET A 221 -26.16 9.59 24.19
C MET A 221 -25.67 8.55 23.19
N GLU A 222 -26.40 8.36 22.08
CA GLU A 222 -25.94 7.56 20.95
C GLU A 222 -24.54 8.07 20.61
N GLU A 223 -23.51 7.29 20.95
CA GLU A 223 -22.15 7.61 20.59
C GLU A 223 -22.13 7.79 19.06
N PRO A 224 -21.59 8.91 18.55
CA PRO A 224 -21.58 9.15 17.11
C PRO A 224 -20.88 7.97 16.42
N ALA A 225 -21.52 7.37 15.42
CA ALA A 225 -20.97 6.21 14.72
C ALA A 225 -19.59 6.53 14.16
N MET A 226 -18.54 5.96 14.76
CA MET A 226 -17.13 6.19 14.39
C MET A 226 -16.66 5.24 13.27
N ASP A 227 -17.60 4.64 12.54
CA ASP A 227 -17.32 3.62 11.53
C ASP A 227 -16.64 4.24 10.30
N HIS A 228 -15.64 3.53 9.77
CA HIS A 228 -14.94 3.93 8.57
C HIS A 228 -15.76 3.58 7.31
N TYR A 229 -15.18 3.81 6.13
CA TYR A 229 -15.76 3.37 4.88
C TYR A 229 -16.05 1.86 4.89
N GLN A 230 -17.28 1.48 4.57
CA GLN A 230 -17.71 0.09 4.52
C GLN A 230 -17.13 -0.59 3.27
N LEU A 231 -16.30 -1.61 3.48
CA LEU A 231 -15.55 -2.30 2.42
C LEU A 231 -16.35 -3.38 1.70
N ASP A 232 -17.56 -3.70 2.19
CA ASP A 232 -18.46 -4.71 1.62
C ASP A 232 -18.72 -4.51 0.11
N ASN A 233 -18.85 -3.24 -0.30
CA ASN A 233 -19.05 -2.87 -1.71
C ASN A 233 -17.80 -3.08 -2.59
N LEU A 234 -16.60 -3.16 -2.01
CA LEU A 234 -15.36 -3.40 -2.79
C LEU A 234 -15.32 -4.82 -3.37
N VAL A 235 -15.91 -5.79 -2.69
CA VAL A 235 -15.91 -7.21 -3.13
C VAL A 235 -16.56 -7.38 -4.49
N ALA A 236 -17.72 -6.75 -4.70
CA ALA A 236 -18.42 -6.82 -5.98
C ALA A 236 -17.62 -6.13 -7.11
N GLY A 237 -16.74 -5.20 -6.75
CA GLY A 237 -15.92 -4.42 -7.66
C GLY A 237 -14.59 -5.08 -8.05
N LEU A 238 -13.92 -5.80 -7.13
CA LEU A 238 -12.51 -6.18 -7.26
C LEU A 238 -12.31 -7.71 -7.34
N SER A 239 -12.82 -8.33 -8.41
CA SER A 239 -12.80 -9.79 -8.59
C SER A 239 -11.39 -10.41 -8.70
N HIS A 240 -10.37 -9.61 -8.99
CA HIS A 240 -8.99 -10.06 -9.18
C HIS A 240 -8.04 -9.63 -8.05
N LEU A 241 -8.57 -9.21 -6.90
CA LEU A 241 -7.77 -8.80 -5.76
C LEU A 241 -7.02 -10.01 -5.16
N GLU A 242 -5.69 -9.94 -5.19
CA GLU A 242 -4.77 -10.96 -4.69
C GLU A 242 -4.12 -10.55 -3.35
N GLU A 243 -3.94 -9.25 -3.11
CA GLU A 243 -3.34 -8.70 -1.90
C GLU A 243 -4.16 -7.54 -1.33
N LEU A 244 -4.49 -7.64 -0.05
CA LEU A 244 -5.18 -6.61 0.71
C LEU A 244 -4.36 -6.26 1.94
N ASP A 245 -3.86 -5.02 2.00
CA ASP A 245 -3.04 -4.50 3.11
C ASP A 245 -3.67 -3.23 3.66
N LEU A 246 -4.18 -3.31 4.89
CA LEU A 246 -4.97 -2.27 5.51
C LEU A 246 -4.36 -1.87 6.85
N VAL A 247 -4.42 -0.56 7.14
CA VAL A 247 -4.14 0.00 8.46
C VAL A 247 -5.31 0.91 8.84
N TYR A 248 -6.07 0.49 9.85
CA TYR A 248 -7.09 1.32 10.47
C TYR A 248 -6.46 2.26 11.48
N GLY A 249 -6.58 3.55 11.19
CA GLY A 249 -6.01 4.62 11.97
C GLY A 249 -5.52 5.74 11.06
N VAL A 250 -5.43 6.95 11.61
CA VAL A 250 -4.97 8.12 10.86
C VAL A 250 -3.45 8.25 10.97
N LYS A 251 -2.78 8.49 9.84
CA LYS A 251 -1.38 8.95 9.83
C LYS A 251 -1.35 10.47 9.92
N ASP A 252 -0.32 10.99 10.59
CA ASP A 252 -0.03 12.42 10.62
C ASP A 252 -1.18 13.30 11.13
N CYS A 253 -1.75 12.96 12.30
CA CYS A 253 -2.87 13.70 12.91
C CYS A 253 -2.60 15.19 13.22
N GLY A 254 -1.34 15.63 13.10
CA GLY A 254 -0.93 17.00 13.42
C GLY A 254 -1.32 17.38 14.85
N MET A 255 -1.82 18.61 15.02
CA MET A 255 -2.29 19.11 16.31
C MET A 255 -3.72 18.68 16.68
N ASN A 256 -4.44 18.03 15.76
CA ASN A 256 -5.84 17.63 15.94
C ASN A 256 -5.95 16.18 16.40
N PHE A 257 -5.12 15.78 17.37
CA PHE A 257 -5.10 14.42 17.88
C PHE A 257 -6.35 14.09 18.69
N GLU A 258 -7.02 13.00 18.33
CA GLU A 258 -8.10 12.40 19.12
C GLU A 258 -7.94 10.86 19.12
N TRP A 259 -8.33 10.21 20.22
CA TRP A 259 -8.17 8.75 20.37
C TRP A 259 -9.03 7.93 19.40
N ASN A 260 -10.17 8.49 19.00
CA ASN A 260 -11.11 7.93 18.04
C ASN A 260 -10.50 7.78 16.62
N LEU A 261 -9.46 8.55 16.28
CA LEU A 261 -8.74 8.50 15.00
C LEU A 261 -8.05 7.16 14.75
N PHE A 262 -7.94 6.33 15.78
CA PHE A 262 -7.28 5.03 15.72
C PHE A 262 -8.22 3.90 16.13
N LEU A 263 -9.53 4.15 16.18
CA LEU A 263 -10.51 3.18 16.62
C LEU A 263 -10.91 2.28 15.46
N PHE A 264 -10.54 1.00 15.51
CA PHE A 264 -11.11 -0.02 14.63
C PHE A 264 -12.37 -0.59 15.27
N THR A 265 -13.55 -0.24 14.74
CA THR A 265 -14.82 -0.61 15.39
C THR A 265 -15.18 -2.08 15.12
N TYR A 266 -16.14 -2.62 15.89
CA TYR A 266 -16.69 -3.95 15.59
C TYR A 266 -17.40 -3.99 14.23
N ARG A 267 -18.04 -2.88 13.82
CA ARG A 267 -18.71 -2.83 12.52
C ARG A 267 -17.70 -2.80 11.38
N ASP A 268 -16.60 -2.07 11.53
CA ASP A 268 -15.46 -2.12 10.60
C ASP A 268 -14.96 -3.56 10.47
N CYS A 269 -14.75 -4.23 11.60
CA CYS A 269 -14.31 -5.62 11.63
C CYS A 269 -15.30 -6.58 10.94
N HIS A 270 -16.61 -6.39 11.14
CA HIS A 270 -17.64 -7.21 10.47
C HIS A 270 -17.70 -6.94 8.96
N SER A 271 -17.62 -5.67 8.55
CA SER A 271 -17.57 -5.27 7.13
C SER A 271 -16.34 -5.86 6.44
N LEU A 272 -15.17 -5.75 7.08
CA LEU A 272 -13.92 -6.33 6.57
C LEU A 272 -13.98 -7.87 6.53
N ALA A 273 -14.52 -8.52 7.56
CA ALA A 273 -14.67 -9.97 7.58
C ALA A 273 -15.60 -10.47 6.45
N ALA A 274 -16.71 -9.76 6.20
CA ALA A 274 -17.58 -10.06 5.05
C ALA A 274 -16.85 -9.85 3.72
N THR A 275 -16.03 -8.80 3.64
CA THR A 275 -15.24 -8.46 2.45
C THR A 275 -14.25 -9.57 2.11
N VAL A 276 -13.43 -9.95 3.07
CA VAL A 276 -12.40 -10.96 2.91
C VAL A 276 -13.03 -12.33 2.63
N LYS A 277 -14.12 -12.69 3.30
CA LYS A 277 -14.84 -13.96 3.05
C LYS A 277 -15.28 -14.12 1.59
N ALA A 278 -15.72 -13.03 0.97
CA ALA A 278 -16.24 -13.07 -0.38
C ALA A 278 -15.16 -12.89 -1.47
N CYS A 279 -13.93 -12.52 -1.09
CA CYS A 279 -12.81 -12.31 -1.99
C CYS A 279 -11.99 -13.60 -2.23
N HIS A 280 -12.56 -14.56 -2.96
CA HIS A 280 -11.97 -15.89 -3.18
C HIS A 280 -10.58 -15.92 -3.86
N THR A 281 -10.14 -14.81 -4.47
CA THR A 281 -8.85 -14.67 -5.13
C THR A 281 -7.74 -14.16 -4.19
N LEU A 282 -8.09 -13.78 -2.96
CA LEU A 282 -7.15 -13.19 -2.00
C LEU A 282 -6.12 -14.22 -1.53
N LYS A 283 -4.85 -13.90 -1.73
CA LYS A 283 -3.69 -14.71 -1.31
C LYS A 283 -3.01 -14.12 -0.09
N ILE A 284 -2.95 -12.79 -0.01
CA ILE A 284 -2.24 -12.08 1.04
C ILE A 284 -3.21 -11.14 1.73
N PHE A 285 -3.39 -11.32 3.03
CA PHE A 285 -4.17 -10.41 3.86
C PHE A 285 -3.31 -9.85 4.99
N ARG A 286 -3.15 -8.53 5.02
CA ARG A 286 -2.45 -7.80 6.08
C ARG A 286 -3.38 -6.79 6.72
N LEU A 287 -3.46 -6.83 8.04
CA LEU A 287 -4.18 -5.85 8.85
C LEU A 287 -3.29 -5.51 10.05
N THR A 288 -2.40 -4.55 9.85
CA THR A 288 -1.38 -4.19 10.86
C THR A 288 -1.75 -2.89 11.56
N ARG A 289 -1.27 -2.69 12.79
CA ARG A 289 -1.43 -1.42 13.53
C ARG A 289 -2.87 -0.91 13.60
N SER A 290 -3.82 -1.84 13.70
CA SER A 290 -5.25 -1.57 13.59
C SER A 290 -6.01 -1.87 14.88
N LYS A 291 -5.30 -1.97 16.02
CA LYS A 291 -5.86 -2.28 17.34
C LYS A 291 -6.80 -3.50 17.34
N VAL A 292 -6.49 -4.52 16.55
CA VAL A 292 -7.25 -5.77 16.52
C VAL A 292 -7.04 -6.51 17.84
N ASP A 293 -8.09 -6.69 18.63
CA ASP A 293 -8.07 -7.49 19.85
C ASP A 293 -8.50 -8.95 19.59
N ASP A 294 -8.52 -9.77 20.64
CA ASP A 294 -8.94 -11.17 20.57
C ASP A 294 -10.31 -11.37 19.91
N ASP A 295 -11.28 -10.52 20.21
CA ASP A 295 -12.65 -10.66 19.70
C ASP A 295 -12.72 -10.35 18.21
N LYS A 296 -12.10 -9.25 17.77
CA LYS A 296 -11.99 -8.89 16.35
C LYS A 296 -11.17 -9.91 15.57
N ALA A 297 -10.05 -10.38 16.12
CA ALA A 297 -9.24 -11.43 15.52
C ALA A 297 -10.06 -12.72 15.31
N ARG A 298 -10.87 -13.12 16.28
CA ARG A 298 -11.77 -14.30 16.14
C ARG A 298 -12.81 -14.10 15.04
N ILE A 299 -13.39 -12.91 14.90
CA ILE A 299 -14.35 -12.60 13.84
C ILE A 299 -13.68 -12.73 12.46
N LEU A 300 -12.53 -12.07 12.29
CA LEU A 300 -11.75 -12.12 11.05
C LEU A 300 -11.31 -13.54 10.71
N ILE A 301 -10.70 -14.26 11.66
CA ILE A 301 -10.19 -15.61 11.44
C ILE A 301 -11.32 -16.60 11.14
N ARG A 302 -12.49 -16.45 11.77
CA ARG A 302 -13.66 -17.29 11.43
C ARG A 302 -14.09 -17.11 9.97
N SER A 303 -13.92 -15.93 9.40
CA SER A 303 -14.21 -15.68 7.99
C SER A 303 -13.17 -16.29 7.03
N LEU A 304 -11.99 -16.64 7.56
CA LEU A 304 -10.85 -17.16 6.81
C LEU A 304 -10.69 -18.69 6.87
N LEU A 305 -11.38 -19.39 7.77
CA LEU A 305 -11.17 -20.83 8.01
C LEU A 305 -11.24 -21.69 6.75
N ASP A 306 -12.15 -21.36 5.83
CA ASP A 306 -12.37 -22.08 4.57
C ASP A 306 -11.96 -21.26 3.34
N HIS A 307 -11.07 -20.27 3.51
CA HIS A 307 -10.67 -19.40 2.41
C HIS A 307 -9.87 -20.19 1.34
N PRO A 308 -10.28 -20.17 0.06
CA PRO A 308 -9.76 -21.12 -0.93
C PRO A 308 -8.32 -20.86 -1.37
N ALA A 309 -7.84 -19.62 -1.25
CA ALA A 309 -6.58 -19.17 -1.83
C ALA A 309 -5.61 -18.47 -0.85
N LEU A 310 -5.95 -18.34 0.45
CA LEU A 310 -5.14 -17.55 1.37
C LEU A 310 -3.81 -18.26 1.68
N GLU A 311 -2.70 -17.58 1.42
CA GLU A 311 -1.33 -18.06 1.63
C GLU A 311 -0.59 -17.28 2.73
N GLU A 312 -0.89 -16.00 2.92
CA GLU A 312 -0.24 -15.14 3.92
C GLU A 312 -1.27 -14.37 4.74
N LEU A 313 -1.09 -14.41 6.06
CA LEU A 313 -1.86 -13.64 7.02
C LEU A 313 -0.90 -12.87 7.93
N ASP A 314 -0.99 -11.54 7.89
CA ASP A 314 -0.26 -10.64 8.76
C ASP A 314 -1.24 -9.85 9.65
N LEU A 315 -1.21 -10.14 10.94
CA LEU A 315 -1.95 -9.40 11.97
C LEU A 315 -0.98 -8.79 13.00
N SER A 316 0.25 -8.47 12.58
CA SER A 316 1.27 -7.89 13.45
C SER A 316 0.92 -6.49 13.95
N HIS A 317 1.53 -6.10 15.07
CA HIS A 317 1.32 -4.80 15.72
C HIS A 317 -0.14 -4.54 16.10
N ASN A 318 -0.79 -5.50 16.74
CA ASN A 318 -2.16 -5.41 17.22
C ASN A 318 -2.23 -5.77 18.72
N LEU A 319 -3.44 -6.04 19.23
CA LEU A 319 -3.71 -6.34 20.63
C LEU A 319 -4.18 -7.80 20.79
N ILE A 320 -3.69 -8.70 19.94
CA ILE A 320 -4.11 -10.11 19.92
C ILE A 320 -3.46 -10.84 21.08
N GLY A 321 -4.27 -11.40 21.98
CA GLY A 321 -3.84 -12.25 23.07
C GLY A 321 -4.01 -13.74 22.77
N ASP A 322 -4.09 -14.54 23.84
CA ASP A 322 -4.13 -16.01 23.73
C ASP A 322 -5.39 -16.53 23.04
N ARG A 323 -6.54 -15.83 23.15
CA ARG A 323 -7.78 -16.31 22.52
C ARG A 323 -7.77 -16.09 21.02
N GLY A 324 -7.21 -14.98 20.55
CA GLY A 324 -6.99 -14.73 19.12
C GLY A 324 -5.89 -15.64 18.55
N ALA A 325 -4.80 -15.87 19.29
CA ALA A 325 -3.76 -16.83 18.90
C ALA A 325 -4.31 -18.26 18.75
N ARG A 326 -5.20 -18.69 19.65
CA ARG A 326 -5.91 -19.97 19.53
C ARG A 326 -6.79 -20.05 18.28
N ALA A 327 -7.44 -18.95 17.90
CA ALA A 327 -8.17 -18.90 16.64
C ALA A 327 -7.22 -19.02 15.43
N ALA A 328 -6.06 -18.36 15.48
CA ALA A 328 -5.04 -18.48 14.44
C ALA A 328 -4.50 -19.92 14.35
N ALA A 329 -4.30 -20.59 15.49
CA ALA A 329 -3.96 -22.01 15.52
C ALA A 329 -5.03 -22.88 14.83
N LYS A 330 -6.32 -22.59 15.04
CA LYS A 330 -7.40 -23.27 14.32
C LYS A 330 -7.32 -23.00 12.81
N LEU A 331 -7.00 -21.78 12.39
CA LEU A 331 -6.80 -21.47 10.96
C LEU A 331 -5.66 -22.29 10.36
N LEU A 332 -4.54 -22.48 11.06
CA LEU A 332 -3.44 -23.32 10.61
C LEU A 332 -3.87 -24.77 10.35
N SER A 333 -4.79 -25.31 11.16
CA SER A 333 -5.29 -26.69 10.97
C SER A 333 -6.23 -26.85 9.78
N HIS A 334 -6.86 -25.77 9.29
CA HIS A 334 -7.93 -25.82 8.29
C HIS A 334 -7.58 -25.17 6.94
N SER A 335 -6.43 -24.49 6.84
CA SER A 335 -6.06 -23.71 5.66
C SER A 335 -4.75 -24.16 5.01
N ARG A 336 -4.47 -23.56 3.83
CA ARG A 336 -3.21 -23.70 3.10
C ARG A 336 -2.22 -22.57 3.42
N LEU A 337 -2.38 -21.94 4.59
CA LEU A 337 -1.56 -20.80 5.00
C LEU A 337 -0.09 -21.20 5.06
N ARG A 338 0.75 -20.41 4.40
CA ARG A 338 2.21 -20.59 4.28
C ARG A 338 2.97 -19.62 5.17
N VAL A 339 2.41 -18.44 5.42
CA VAL A 339 3.02 -17.39 6.24
C VAL A 339 2.01 -16.89 7.26
N LEU A 340 2.39 -16.93 8.55
CA LEU A 340 1.63 -16.34 9.64
C LEU A 340 2.52 -15.36 10.41
N ASN A 341 2.13 -14.10 10.42
CA ASN A 341 2.79 -13.06 11.19
C ASN A 341 1.86 -12.51 12.29
N LEU A 342 2.25 -12.76 13.55
CA LEU A 342 1.61 -12.25 14.76
C LEU A 342 2.61 -11.45 15.62
N ALA A 343 3.66 -10.90 15.01
CA ALA A 343 4.66 -10.13 15.73
C ALA A 343 4.05 -8.89 16.43
N ASN A 344 4.60 -8.50 17.57
CA ASN A 344 4.17 -7.34 18.36
C ASN A 344 2.68 -7.38 18.68
N ASN A 345 2.29 -8.41 19.43
CA ASN A 345 0.95 -8.64 19.95
C ASN A 345 1.07 -8.98 21.45
N GLN A 346 0.01 -9.52 22.05
CA GLN A 346 -0.06 -9.88 23.47
C GLN A 346 -0.15 -11.41 23.66
N VAL A 347 0.42 -12.19 22.74
CA VAL A 347 0.40 -13.65 22.82
C VAL A 347 1.32 -14.10 23.95
N ARG A 348 0.80 -14.96 24.83
CA ARG A 348 1.54 -15.53 25.95
C ARG A 348 1.71 -17.04 25.76
N ALA A 349 2.27 -17.72 26.76
CA ALA A 349 2.47 -19.17 26.75
C ALA A 349 1.23 -19.98 26.31
N PRO A 350 -0.02 -19.70 26.77
CA PRO A 350 -1.19 -20.48 26.35
C PRO A 350 -1.54 -20.32 24.86
N GLY A 351 -1.39 -19.11 24.31
CA GLY A 351 -1.56 -18.85 22.88
C GLY A 351 -0.48 -19.54 22.05
N ALA A 352 0.78 -19.46 22.48
CA ALA A 352 1.91 -20.13 21.85
C ALA A 352 1.75 -21.66 21.87
N HIS A 353 1.27 -22.24 22.97
CA HIS A 353 0.99 -23.67 23.07
C HIS A 353 -0.09 -24.13 22.07
N SER A 354 -1.12 -23.30 21.87
CA SER A 354 -2.16 -23.58 20.86
C SER A 354 -1.57 -23.57 19.45
N LEU A 355 -0.71 -22.60 19.13
CA LEU A 355 -0.01 -22.52 17.85
C LEU A 355 0.95 -23.70 17.65
N ALA A 356 1.70 -24.09 18.68
CA ALA A 356 2.60 -25.24 18.66
C ALA A 356 1.85 -26.56 18.38
N HIS A 357 0.71 -26.78 19.04
CA HIS A 357 -0.11 -27.96 18.79
C HIS A 357 -0.58 -28.05 17.34
N ALA A 358 -1.04 -26.92 16.76
CA ALA A 358 -1.42 -26.86 15.36
C ALA A 358 -0.21 -27.07 14.42
N LEU A 359 0.93 -26.45 14.74
CA LEU A 359 2.17 -26.56 13.98
C LEU A 359 2.68 -28.01 13.91
N GLY A 360 2.58 -28.79 15.00
CA GLY A 360 3.04 -30.17 15.03
C GLY A 360 2.35 -31.10 14.01
N HIS A 361 1.16 -30.71 13.53
CA HIS A 361 0.37 -31.46 12.54
C HIS A 361 0.25 -30.73 11.19
N ASN A 362 0.70 -29.48 11.11
CA ASN A 362 0.58 -28.67 9.90
C ASN A 362 1.74 -28.96 8.93
N SER A 363 1.40 -29.17 7.66
CA SER A 363 2.35 -29.46 6.58
C SER A 363 2.46 -28.36 5.52
N ASN A 364 1.90 -27.17 5.78
CA ASN A 364 1.82 -26.07 4.80
C ASN A 364 2.61 -24.81 5.23
N LEU A 365 2.71 -24.56 6.54
CA LEU A 365 3.29 -23.35 7.09
C LEU A 365 4.81 -23.37 6.94
N ILE A 366 5.34 -22.34 6.29
CA ILE A 366 6.75 -22.18 5.94
C ILE A 366 7.40 -21.13 6.85
N SER A 367 6.64 -20.10 7.24
CA SER A 367 7.12 -19.00 8.07
C SER A 367 6.15 -18.67 9.19
N LEU A 368 6.68 -18.65 10.43
CA LEU A 368 5.96 -18.24 11.62
C LEU A 368 6.72 -17.11 12.32
N ASN A 369 6.07 -15.98 12.51
CA ASN A 369 6.64 -14.83 13.22
C ASN A 369 5.82 -14.49 14.47
N LEU A 370 6.45 -14.65 15.64
CA LEU A 370 5.90 -14.35 16.96
C LEU A 370 6.79 -13.35 17.72
N ARG A 371 7.64 -12.58 17.04
CA ARG A 371 8.53 -11.60 17.70
C ARG A 371 7.75 -10.61 18.56
N LEU A 372 8.38 -10.06 19.60
CA LEU A 372 7.81 -9.02 20.45
C LEU A 372 6.45 -9.45 21.06
N ASN A 373 6.41 -10.65 21.62
CA ASN A 373 5.30 -11.15 22.43
C ASN A 373 5.87 -11.52 23.82
N CYS A 374 5.08 -12.13 24.70
CA CYS A 374 5.54 -12.60 26.01
C CYS A 374 5.24 -14.10 26.14
N ILE A 375 5.72 -14.91 25.19
CA ILE A 375 5.40 -16.35 25.17
C ILE A 375 6.12 -17.13 26.27
N GLU A 376 7.21 -16.58 26.81
CA GLU A 376 8.02 -17.15 27.89
C GLU A 376 8.52 -18.58 27.56
N ASP A 377 9.24 -19.21 28.50
CA ASP A 377 9.81 -20.54 28.25
C ASP A 377 8.76 -21.61 28.02
N GLU A 378 7.60 -21.56 28.69
CA GLU A 378 6.53 -22.54 28.48
C GLU A 378 6.04 -22.54 27.01
N GLY A 379 5.86 -21.36 26.42
CA GLY A 379 5.48 -21.20 25.02
C GLY A 379 6.62 -21.59 24.07
N GLY A 380 7.85 -21.18 24.39
CA GLY A 380 9.05 -21.51 23.62
C GLY A 380 9.31 -23.02 23.55
N GLN A 381 9.21 -23.72 24.68
CA GLN A 381 9.36 -25.16 24.78
C GLN A 381 8.28 -25.91 24.00
N ALA A 382 7.02 -25.45 24.06
CA ALA A 382 5.94 -26.04 23.27
C ALA A 382 6.23 -25.96 21.77
N LEU A 383 6.71 -24.80 21.29
CA LEU A 383 7.13 -24.63 19.89
C LEU A 383 8.31 -25.54 19.55
N ALA A 384 9.32 -25.65 20.41
CA ALA A 384 10.45 -26.55 20.20
C ALA A 384 10.00 -28.02 20.08
N HIS A 385 9.07 -28.48 20.91
CA HIS A 385 8.49 -29.82 20.79
C HIS A 385 7.75 -30.03 19.47
N ALA A 386 6.97 -29.06 19.01
CA ALA A 386 6.30 -29.15 17.71
C ALA A 386 7.29 -29.26 16.53
N LEU A 387 8.45 -28.61 16.62
CA LEU A 387 9.48 -28.61 15.57
C LEU A 387 10.26 -29.92 15.47
N HIS A 388 10.23 -30.78 16.49
CA HIS A 388 10.82 -32.12 16.41
C HIS A 388 10.14 -32.95 15.30
N THR A 389 8.81 -32.85 15.20
CA THR A 389 8.01 -33.60 14.22
C THR A 389 7.71 -32.79 12.96
N ASN A 390 7.60 -31.46 13.06
CA ASN A 390 7.31 -30.63 11.89
C ASN A 390 8.44 -30.70 10.85
N LYS A 391 8.09 -30.96 9.58
CA LYS A 391 9.03 -31.06 8.45
C LYS A 391 8.73 -30.06 7.33
N CYS A 392 8.06 -28.95 7.65
CA CYS A 392 7.64 -27.97 6.64
C CYS A 392 8.09 -26.54 6.98
N LEU A 393 8.15 -26.18 8.26
CA LEU A 393 8.58 -24.85 8.67
C LEU A 393 10.05 -24.65 8.31
N THR A 394 10.33 -23.50 7.69
CA THR A 394 11.67 -23.10 7.26
C THR A 394 12.18 -21.87 8.01
N THR A 395 11.26 -21.01 8.46
CA THR A 395 11.56 -19.72 9.09
C THR A 395 10.76 -19.60 10.38
N LEU A 396 11.46 -19.34 11.48
CA LEU A 396 10.87 -19.14 12.79
C LEU A 396 11.45 -17.88 13.45
N HIS A 397 10.58 -16.96 13.84
CA HIS A 397 11.00 -15.75 14.53
C HIS A 397 10.37 -15.64 15.93
N LEU A 398 11.21 -15.73 16.96
CA LEU A 398 10.86 -15.65 18.38
C LEU A 398 11.66 -14.57 19.12
N GLY A 399 12.23 -13.59 18.41
CA GLY A 399 12.98 -12.52 19.08
C GLY A 399 12.11 -11.63 19.98
N GLY A 400 12.58 -11.26 21.18
CA GLY A 400 11.82 -10.45 22.13
C GLY A 400 10.61 -11.18 22.70
N ASN A 401 10.83 -12.31 23.37
CA ASN A 401 9.78 -13.20 23.88
C ASN A 401 10.01 -13.69 25.31
N GLU A 402 11.00 -13.13 26.01
CA GLU A 402 11.39 -13.54 27.37
C GLU A 402 11.79 -15.02 27.44
N LEU A 403 12.40 -15.55 26.36
CA LEU A 403 12.94 -16.92 26.33
C LEU A 403 14.25 -16.99 27.09
N SER A 404 14.50 -18.09 27.80
CA SER A 404 15.74 -18.32 28.53
C SER A 404 16.38 -19.67 28.22
N GLU A 405 17.31 -20.11 29.08
CA GLU A 405 18.06 -21.38 28.91
C GLU A 405 17.16 -22.59 28.61
N PRO A 406 16.02 -22.84 29.31
CA PRO A 406 15.22 -24.03 29.09
C PRO A 406 14.65 -24.16 27.67
N THR A 407 14.30 -23.04 27.04
CA THR A 407 13.90 -23.05 25.62
C THR A 407 15.08 -23.34 24.71
N ALA A 408 16.25 -22.77 25.01
CA ALA A 408 17.47 -22.99 24.24
C ALA A 408 17.92 -24.46 24.28
N THR A 409 17.77 -25.13 25.42
CA THR A 409 18.02 -26.57 25.57
C THR A 409 17.20 -27.43 24.62
N LEU A 410 15.91 -27.13 24.46
CA LEU A 410 15.06 -27.89 23.56
C LEU A 410 15.31 -27.51 22.10
N LEU A 411 15.58 -26.24 21.82
CA LEU A 411 15.93 -25.82 20.47
C LEU A 411 17.26 -26.40 20.00
N SER A 412 18.25 -26.62 20.88
CA SER A 412 19.49 -27.31 20.48
C SER A 412 19.22 -28.75 20.02
N GLN A 413 18.31 -29.46 20.69
CA GLN A 413 17.85 -30.79 20.27
C GLN A 413 17.09 -30.74 18.93
N VAL A 414 16.28 -29.69 18.72
CA VAL A 414 15.65 -29.47 17.40
C VAL A 414 16.71 -29.28 16.32
N LEU A 415 17.77 -28.51 16.58
CA LEU A 415 18.82 -28.22 15.60
C LEU A 415 19.61 -29.46 15.16
N THR A 416 19.74 -30.50 16.01
CA THR A 416 20.42 -31.74 15.63
C THR A 416 19.57 -32.65 14.73
N ILE A 417 18.23 -32.55 14.81
CA ILE A 417 17.31 -33.49 14.13
C ILE A 417 16.54 -32.83 12.98
N ASN A 418 16.17 -31.55 13.13
CA ASN A 418 15.39 -30.83 12.14
C ASN A 418 16.27 -30.32 11.00
N THR A 419 15.94 -30.76 9.78
CA THR A 419 16.67 -30.43 8.56
C THR A 419 15.89 -29.50 7.63
N THR A 420 14.76 -28.95 8.09
CA THR A 420 13.87 -28.10 7.27
C THR A 420 13.99 -26.63 7.63
N LEU A 421 14.33 -26.32 8.88
CA LEU A 421 14.62 -24.96 9.31
C LEU A 421 15.89 -24.43 8.65
N THR A 422 15.76 -23.21 8.11
CA THR A 422 16.81 -22.47 7.40
C THR A 422 17.08 -21.10 8.05
N SER A 423 16.09 -20.52 8.74
CA SER A 423 16.23 -19.24 9.45
C SER A 423 15.54 -19.30 10.82
N ILE A 424 16.29 -18.96 11.87
CA ILE A 424 15.78 -18.84 13.23
C ILE A 424 16.19 -17.48 13.80
N ASN A 425 15.26 -16.79 14.46
CA ASN A 425 15.55 -15.56 15.20
C ASN A 425 15.17 -15.72 16.67
N LEU A 426 16.17 -15.66 17.56
CA LEU A 426 16.04 -15.64 19.02
C LEU A 426 16.61 -14.33 19.62
N SER A 427 16.82 -13.29 18.82
CA SER A 427 17.38 -12.01 19.29
C SER A 427 16.56 -11.36 20.40
N CYS A 428 17.17 -10.53 21.23
CA CYS A 428 16.49 -9.83 22.33
C CYS A 428 15.77 -10.79 23.30
N ASN A 429 16.39 -11.89 23.68
CA ASN A 429 15.90 -12.83 24.70
C ASN A 429 16.94 -12.99 25.82
N HIS A 430 16.66 -13.79 26.85
CA HIS A 430 17.56 -14.01 27.99
C HIS A 430 18.14 -15.43 27.98
N ILE A 431 18.66 -15.86 26.83
CA ILE A 431 19.12 -17.24 26.59
C ILE A 431 20.25 -17.64 27.54
N GLY A 432 21.13 -16.69 27.87
CA GLY A 432 22.22 -16.88 28.82
C GLY A 432 23.40 -17.69 28.27
N LEU A 433 24.49 -17.72 29.05
CA LEU A 433 25.75 -18.31 28.63
C LEU A 433 25.64 -19.82 28.35
N ASP A 434 24.95 -20.56 29.22
CA ASP A 434 24.80 -22.00 29.10
C ASP A 434 23.81 -22.37 27.98
N GLY A 435 22.72 -21.61 27.81
CA GLY A 435 21.84 -21.76 26.65
C GLY A 435 22.59 -21.52 25.33
N GLY A 436 23.49 -20.53 25.29
CA GLY A 436 24.37 -20.28 24.14
C GLY A 436 25.32 -21.45 23.83
N LYS A 437 25.90 -22.12 24.84
CA LYS A 437 26.72 -23.33 24.64
C LYS A 437 25.88 -24.49 24.08
N GLN A 438 24.68 -24.68 24.60
CA GLN A 438 23.79 -25.75 24.15
C GLN A 438 23.35 -25.54 22.70
N LEU A 439 23.00 -24.30 22.31
CA LEU A 439 22.70 -23.96 20.91
C LEU A 439 23.90 -24.20 19.99
N LEU A 440 25.12 -23.86 20.43
CA LEU A 440 26.34 -24.16 19.70
C LEU A 440 26.53 -25.67 19.50
N GLU A 441 26.33 -26.47 20.55
CA GLU A 441 26.41 -27.93 20.45
C GLU A 441 25.40 -28.46 19.41
N GLY A 442 24.15 -27.99 19.45
CA GLY A 442 23.12 -28.36 18.48
C GLY A 442 23.44 -27.97 17.03
N MET A 443 24.27 -26.93 16.83
CA MET A 443 24.70 -26.48 15.50
C MET A 443 25.86 -27.30 14.91
N SER A 444 26.53 -28.16 15.68
CA SER A 444 27.73 -28.89 15.24
C SER A 444 27.47 -29.72 13.97
N ASP A 445 26.33 -30.44 13.95
CA ASP A 445 25.92 -31.31 12.84
C ASP A 445 24.88 -30.67 11.91
N ASN A 446 24.31 -29.53 12.29
CA ASN A 446 23.30 -28.86 11.47
C ASN A 446 23.92 -28.27 10.19
N LYS A 447 23.44 -28.71 9.02
CA LYS A 447 23.90 -28.23 7.69
C LYS A 447 22.84 -27.49 6.89
N THR A 448 21.70 -27.18 7.52
CA THR A 448 20.51 -26.64 6.85
C THR A 448 20.21 -25.21 7.26
N LEU A 449 20.54 -24.84 8.49
CA LEU A 449 20.36 -23.49 9.01
C LEU A 449 21.37 -22.54 8.33
N LEU A 450 20.84 -21.47 7.74
CA LEU A 450 21.57 -20.45 7.00
C LEU A 450 21.62 -19.13 7.78
N GLU A 451 20.59 -18.87 8.58
CA GLU A 451 20.46 -17.68 9.41
C GLU A 451 20.08 -18.06 10.84
N PHE A 452 20.84 -17.55 11.80
CA PHE A 452 20.52 -17.65 13.21
C PHE A 452 20.81 -16.30 13.88
N ASP A 453 19.77 -15.54 14.20
CA ASP A 453 19.90 -14.26 14.88
C ASP A 453 19.83 -14.45 16.40
N LEU A 454 20.95 -14.22 17.08
CA LEU A 454 21.15 -14.34 18.54
C LEU A 454 21.61 -13.02 19.17
N ARG A 455 21.46 -11.89 18.46
CA ARG A 455 21.88 -10.59 18.97
C ARG A 455 21.07 -10.23 20.21
N LEU A 456 21.74 -9.65 21.22
CA LEU A 456 21.10 -9.24 22.47
C LEU A 456 20.40 -10.43 23.18
N SER A 457 21.04 -11.61 23.16
CA SER A 457 20.50 -12.84 23.78
C SER A 457 21.28 -13.33 25.01
N ASP A 458 22.17 -12.50 25.58
CA ASP A 458 23.01 -12.82 26.74
C ASP A 458 23.91 -14.07 26.58
N ILE A 459 24.29 -14.41 25.34
CA ILE A 459 25.20 -15.53 25.04
C ILE A 459 26.67 -15.11 25.07
N ALA A 460 27.57 -16.08 25.27
CA ALA A 460 29.00 -15.84 25.17
C ALA A 460 29.40 -15.44 23.74
N GLN A 461 30.26 -14.43 23.61
CA GLN A 461 30.77 -13.96 22.31
C GLN A 461 31.47 -15.08 21.52
N GLU A 462 32.13 -16.01 22.22
CA GLU A 462 32.73 -17.20 21.61
C GLU A 462 31.68 -18.10 20.96
N SER A 463 30.58 -18.40 21.66
CA SER A 463 29.48 -19.21 21.12
C SER A 463 28.84 -18.53 19.91
N GLU A 464 28.58 -17.22 19.99
CA GLU A 464 28.04 -16.45 18.87
C GLU A 464 28.96 -16.51 17.63
N TYR A 465 30.27 -16.35 17.84
CA TYR A 465 31.27 -16.41 16.78
C TYR A 465 31.31 -17.79 16.10
N LEU A 466 31.36 -18.87 16.89
CA LEU A 466 31.42 -20.23 16.36
C LEU A 466 30.13 -20.64 15.63
N ILE A 467 28.96 -20.23 16.13
CA ILE A 467 27.69 -20.38 15.41
C ILE A 467 27.75 -19.60 14.08
N GLY A 468 28.27 -18.37 14.10
CA GLY A 468 28.47 -17.55 12.91
C GLY A 468 29.36 -18.23 11.84
N GLN A 469 30.43 -18.90 12.27
CA GLN A 469 31.28 -19.71 11.38
C GLN A 469 30.52 -20.89 10.78
N ALA A 470 29.75 -21.64 11.59
CA ALA A 470 28.94 -22.75 11.12
C ALA A 470 27.91 -22.30 10.06
N LEU A 471 27.22 -21.18 10.30
CA LEU A 471 26.29 -20.60 9.33
C LEU A 471 26.97 -20.14 8.04
N CYS A 472 28.19 -19.61 8.13
CA CYS A 472 28.97 -19.23 6.95
C CYS A 472 29.29 -20.48 6.09
N ALA A 473 29.74 -21.57 6.73
CA ALA A 473 29.99 -22.83 6.05
C ALA A 473 28.71 -23.41 5.40
N ASN A 474 27.57 -23.35 6.10
CA ASN A 474 26.29 -23.80 5.57
C ASN A 474 25.83 -22.98 4.35
N ARG A 475 25.95 -21.64 4.41
CA ARG A 475 25.65 -20.74 3.28
C ARG A 475 26.53 -21.02 2.07
N GLU A 476 27.82 -21.23 2.28
CA GLU A 476 28.74 -21.57 1.20
C GLU A 476 28.43 -22.93 0.58
N ALA A 477 28.15 -23.95 1.40
CA ALA A 477 27.73 -25.27 0.91
C ALA A 477 26.41 -25.19 0.12
N ALA A 478 25.43 -24.42 0.59
CA ALA A 478 24.16 -24.19 -0.12
C ALA A 478 24.39 -23.49 -1.48
N ARG A 479 25.26 -22.48 -1.51
CA ARG A 479 25.66 -21.78 -2.75
C ARG A 479 26.32 -22.73 -3.74
N GLN A 480 27.21 -23.62 -3.28
CA GLN A 480 27.86 -24.62 -4.14
C GLN A 480 26.87 -25.64 -4.71
N ARG A 481 25.89 -26.10 -3.91
CA ARG A 481 24.82 -26.98 -4.39
C ARG A 481 23.97 -26.31 -5.48
N ALA A 482 23.69 -25.01 -5.34
CA ALA A 482 22.93 -24.26 -6.33
C ALA A 482 23.70 -24.08 -7.66
N LEU A 483 25.03 -23.98 -7.62
CA LEU A 483 25.88 -23.80 -8.81
C LEU A 483 26.15 -25.11 -9.56
N ASN A 484 26.10 -26.27 -8.90
CA ASN A 484 26.38 -27.58 -9.48
C ASN A 484 25.15 -28.53 -9.44
N PRO A 485 24.03 -28.22 -10.11
CA PRO A 485 22.83 -29.06 -10.09
C PRO A 485 23.00 -30.41 -10.81
N SER A 486 24.06 -30.60 -11.62
CA SER A 486 24.27 -31.76 -12.48
C SER A 486 24.86 -33.01 -11.80
N HIS A 487 25.27 -32.93 -10.53
CA HIS A 487 25.89 -34.08 -9.84
C HIS A 487 24.90 -35.06 -9.19
N LEU A 488 23.58 -34.84 -9.33
CA LEU A 488 22.50 -35.71 -8.82
C LEU A 488 21.88 -36.64 -9.88
N MET A 489 22.33 -36.58 -11.13
CA MET A 489 21.93 -37.53 -12.18
C MET A 489 23.09 -38.49 -12.46
N SER A 490 23.27 -39.51 -11.60
CA SER A 490 24.02 -40.71 -12.01
C SER A 490 23.15 -41.52 -12.98
N PRO A 491 23.70 -42.02 -14.12
CA PRO A 491 22.92 -42.79 -15.07
C PRO A 491 22.55 -44.13 -14.46
N VAL A 492 21.25 -44.46 -14.49
CA VAL A 492 20.76 -45.82 -14.26
C VAL A 492 21.42 -46.72 -15.29
N THR A 493 22.37 -47.54 -14.85
CA THR A 493 22.89 -48.64 -15.66
C THR A 493 21.76 -49.63 -15.93
N ALA A 494 21.26 -49.64 -17.17
CA ALA A 494 20.37 -50.67 -17.67
C ALA A 494 21.13 -52.00 -17.74
N LYS A 495 20.93 -52.89 -16.76
CA LYS A 495 21.16 -54.32 -16.96
C LYS A 495 19.99 -54.86 -17.79
N GLY A 496 20.27 -55.18 -19.06
CA GLY A 496 19.34 -55.93 -19.90
C GLY A 496 19.22 -57.38 -19.40
N PRO A 497 18.03 -58.01 -19.49
CA PRO A 497 17.87 -59.41 -19.15
C PRO A 497 18.38 -60.31 -20.29
N GLU A 498 19.22 -61.28 -19.92
CA GLU A 498 19.60 -62.42 -20.74
C GLU A 498 18.37 -63.30 -21.04
N ASN A 499 18.16 -63.62 -22.32
CA ASN A 499 17.20 -64.63 -22.75
C ASN A 499 17.71 -66.03 -22.38
N PRO A 500 16.88 -66.92 -21.82
CA PRO A 500 17.13 -68.35 -21.87
C PRO A 500 16.55 -68.94 -23.16
N VAL A 501 17.38 -69.73 -23.82
CA VAL A 501 17.02 -70.70 -24.86
C VAL A 501 16.30 -71.88 -24.20
N GLY A 502 15.18 -72.33 -24.78
CA GLY A 502 14.45 -73.53 -24.38
C GLY A 502 13.00 -73.51 -24.80
#